data_AF-A0A925ZRL0-F1
#
_entry.id   AF-A0A925ZRL0-F1
#
_cell.length_a   1.000
_cell.length_b   1.000
_cell.length_c   1.000
_cell.angle_alpha   90.00
_cell.angle_beta   90.00
_cell.angle_gamma   90.00
#
_symmetry.space_group_name_H-M   'P 1'
#
loop_
_entity.id
_entity.type
_entity.pdbx_description
1 polymer ?
#
loop_
_entity_poly.entity_id
_entity_poly.type
_entity_poly.pdbx_seq_one_letter_code
_entity_poly.pdbx_strand_id
1 'polypeptide(L)'
;MRRNLLVTIPVLIALTACGLPGNVGGGGDNGAGSAPANALKITLAYSPEKEGWLKERIAAFNATKVEVGGQPVFVEGVNKSSGAARSEIKSGAL
;
A
#
# COMPACT_ATOMS: atom_id res chain seq x y z
N MET A 1 32.52 -14.93 -48.10
CA MET A 1 32.82 -15.32 -46.71
C MET A 1 31.58 -16.01 -46.14
N ARG A 2 31.63 -17.31 -45.87
CA ARG A 2 30.55 -18.07 -45.22
C ARG A 2 31.11 -18.65 -43.93
N ARG A 3 30.52 -18.30 -42.79
CA ARG A 3 30.89 -18.83 -41.48
C ARG A 3 29.62 -18.90 -40.64
N ASN A 4 28.97 -20.06 -40.69
CA ASN A 4 27.97 -20.48 -39.71
C ASN A 4 28.61 -20.43 -38.33
N LEU A 5 27.94 -19.87 -37.30
CA LEU A 5 27.95 -20.51 -35.98
C LEU A 5 26.92 -19.96 -34.99
N LEU A 6 26.19 -20.90 -34.41
CA LEU A 6 25.48 -20.93 -33.14
C LEU A 6 24.39 -19.90 -32.80
N VAL A 7 23.17 -20.41 -32.95
CA VAL A 7 21.95 -20.11 -32.22
C VAL A 7 22.18 -20.07 -30.70
N THR A 8 21.81 -18.97 -30.04
CA THR A 8 21.55 -18.91 -28.59
C THR A 8 20.08 -18.59 -28.36
N ILE A 9 19.32 -19.61 -27.97
CA ILE A 9 17.91 -19.52 -27.54
C ILE A 9 17.89 -18.86 -26.15
N PRO A 10 17.15 -17.75 -25.92
CA PRO A 10 16.92 -17.28 -24.57
C PRO A 10 15.93 -18.24 -23.90
N VAL A 11 16.41 -18.95 -22.87
CA VAL A 11 15.58 -19.75 -21.96
C VAL A 11 14.68 -18.79 -21.19
N LEU A 12 13.41 -18.76 -21.57
CA LEU A 12 12.37 -17.97 -20.91
C LEU A 12 11.97 -18.70 -19.61
N ILE A 13 12.50 -18.25 -18.48
CA ILE A 13 12.10 -18.75 -17.15
C ILE A 13 10.71 -18.17 -16.85
N ALA A 14 9.67 -18.99 -17.01
CA ALA A 14 8.32 -18.66 -16.56
C ALA A 14 8.26 -18.75 -15.03
N LEU A 15 8.33 -17.59 -14.35
CA LEU A 15 7.97 -17.49 -12.94
C LEU A 15 6.46 -17.63 -12.82
N THR A 16 6.02 -18.81 -12.41
CA THR A 16 4.67 -19.08 -11.92
C THR A 16 4.44 -18.31 -10.63
N ALA A 17 3.84 -17.13 -10.73
CA ALA A 17 3.26 -16.45 -9.57
C ALA A 17 2.03 -17.23 -9.11
N CYS A 18 2.20 -18.03 -8.04
CA CYS A 18 1.08 -18.48 -7.21
C CYS A 18 0.40 -17.24 -6.63
N GLY A 19 -0.71 -16.82 -7.23
CA GLY A 19 -1.63 -15.86 -6.63
C GLY A 19 -2.36 -16.52 -5.47
N LEU A 20 -1.93 -16.24 -4.24
CA LEU A 20 -2.77 -16.48 -3.06
C LEU A 20 -3.94 -15.46 -3.07
N PRO A 21 -5.17 -15.89 -2.78
CA PRO A 21 -6.29 -14.98 -2.57
C PRO A 21 -6.19 -14.45 -1.13
N GLY A 22 -5.64 -13.25 -0.96
CA GLY A 22 -5.47 -12.65 0.34
C GLY A 22 -5.47 -11.14 0.27
N ASN A 23 -6.65 -10.55 0.40
CA ASN A 23 -6.94 -9.39 1.25
C ASN A 23 -8.14 -8.60 0.69
N VAL A 24 -9.33 -8.87 1.19
CA VAL A 24 -10.49 -7.96 1.11
C VAL A 24 -10.25 -6.79 2.07
N GLY A 25 -9.23 -5.99 1.79
CA GLY A 25 -9.06 -4.69 2.42
C GLY A 25 -9.90 -3.70 1.64
N GLY A 26 -11.00 -3.24 2.23
CA GLY A 26 -11.80 -2.14 1.69
C GLY A 26 -10.91 -0.93 1.46
N GLY A 27 -10.44 -0.77 0.22
CA GLY A 27 -9.60 0.33 -0.21
C GLY A 27 -10.42 1.60 -0.20
N GLY A 28 -10.36 2.33 0.91
CA GLY A 28 -10.72 3.74 0.92
C GLY A 28 -9.76 4.46 -0.03
N ASP A 29 -10.32 5.15 -1.02
CA ASP A 29 -9.55 6.02 -1.91
C ASP A 29 -9.16 7.28 -1.12
N ASN A 30 -7.97 7.22 -0.53
CA ASN A 30 -7.46 8.21 0.43
C ASN A 30 -6.49 9.21 -0.18
N GLY A 31 -6.35 9.25 -1.50
CA GLY A 31 -5.41 10.16 -2.18
C GLY A 31 -3.92 9.85 -1.94
N ALA A 32 -3.59 8.83 -1.17
CA ALA A 32 -2.25 8.27 -1.05
C ALA A 32 -2.13 7.05 -1.97
N GLY A 33 -1.07 6.98 -2.77
CA GLY A 33 -0.78 5.83 -3.64
C GLY A 33 -0.56 4.52 -2.85
N SER A 34 -0.33 3.40 -3.53
CA SER A 34 -0.18 2.11 -2.86
C SER A 34 1.02 2.04 -1.90
N ALA A 35 0.81 1.44 -0.74
CA ALA A 35 1.86 1.21 0.25
C ALA A 35 2.93 0.23 -0.28
N PRO A 36 4.22 0.45 0.03
CA PRO A 36 5.26 -0.55 -0.18
C PRO A 36 4.95 -1.86 0.58
N ALA A 37 5.35 -3.00 0.02
CA ALA A 37 5.01 -4.32 0.58
C ALA A 37 5.60 -4.56 1.98
N ASN A 38 6.74 -3.95 2.31
CA ASN A 38 7.41 -4.07 3.61
C ASN A 38 7.15 -2.88 4.55
N ALA A 39 6.18 -2.02 4.23
CA ALA A 39 5.93 -0.79 4.97
C ALA A 39 5.34 -1.03 6.37
N LEU A 40 5.75 -0.20 7.32
CA LEU A 40 5.03 0.00 8.58
C LEU A 40 3.79 0.84 8.27
N LYS A 41 2.64 0.17 8.27
CA LYS A 41 1.36 0.79 7.91
C LYS A 41 0.68 1.39 9.13
N ILE A 42 0.32 2.68 9.04
CA ILE A 42 -0.43 3.40 10.07
C ILE A 42 -1.79 3.78 9.51
N THR A 43 -2.85 3.23 10.10
CA THR A 43 -4.23 3.52 9.70
C THR A 43 -4.82 4.64 10.55
N LEU A 44 -5.18 5.76 9.91
CA LEU A 44 -5.77 6.91 10.56
C LEU A 44 -7.25 7.02 10.21
N ALA A 45 -8.12 6.55 11.10
CA ALA A 45 -9.55 6.84 10.98
C ALA A 45 -9.85 8.31 11.33
N TYR A 46 -10.62 8.99 10.47
CA TYR A 46 -11.00 10.37 10.65
C TYR A 46 -12.43 10.65 10.22
N SER A 47 -13.07 11.64 10.86
CA SER A 47 -14.43 12.06 10.51
C SER A 47 -14.47 12.86 9.21
N PRO A 48 -15.58 12.81 8.43
CA PRO A 48 -15.72 13.50 7.15
C PRO A 48 -15.32 14.99 7.17
N GLU A 49 -15.65 15.68 8.26
CA GLU A 49 -15.29 17.09 8.52
C GLU A 49 -13.79 17.41 8.36
N LYS A 50 -12.91 16.39 8.44
CA LYS A 50 -11.44 16.55 8.36
C LYS A 50 -10.84 16.07 7.04
N GLU A 51 -11.64 15.54 6.12
CA GLU A 51 -11.16 14.80 4.94
C GLU A 51 -10.23 15.63 4.06
N GLY A 52 -10.63 16.85 3.70
CA GLY A 52 -9.84 17.70 2.80
C GLY A 52 -8.42 17.94 3.32
N TRP A 53 -8.31 18.36 4.58
CA TRP A 53 -7.02 18.62 5.22
C TRP A 53 -6.21 17.33 5.44
N LEU A 54 -6.83 16.25 5.91
CA LEU A 54 -6.09 15.02 6.20
C LEU A 54 -5.59 14.32 4.94
N LYS A 55 -6.35 14.30 3.84
CA LYS A 55 -5.86 13.74 2.57
C LYS A 55 -4.58 14.44 2.11
N GLU A 56 -4.55 15.77 2.16
CA GLU A 56 -3.37 16.56 1.81
C GLU A 56 -2.18 16.23 2.72
N ARG A 57 -2.40 16.16 4.05
CA ARG A 57 -1.33 15.91 5.01
C ARG A 57 -0.81 14.48 4.96
N ILE A 58 -1.67 13.50 4.72
CA ILE A 58 -1.27 12.10 4.54
C ILE A 58 -0.42 11.96 3.27
N ALA A 59 -0.84 12.57 2.16
CA ALA A 59 -0.06 12.57 0.92
C ALA A 59 1.31 13.25 1.12
N ALA A 60 1.33 14.41 1.77
CA ALA A 60 2.56 15.13 2.10
C ALA A 60 3.50 14.31 2.99
N PHE A 61 2.97 13.63 4.02
CA PHE A 61 3.76 12.75 4.88
C PHE A 61 4.35 11.58 4.09
N ASN A 62 3.54 10.84 3.33
CA ASN A 62 4.02 9.69 2.57
C ASN A 62 5.07 10.07 1.52
N ALA A 63 5.01 11.29 0.98
CA ALA A 63 6.03 11.83 0.07
C ALA A 63 7.40 12.03 0.73
N THR A 64 7.46 12.20 2.06
CA THR A 64 8.73 12.33 2.80
C THR A 64 9.50 11.03 2.93
N LYS A 65 8.85 9.87 2.73
CA LYS A 65 9.45 8.53 2.78
C LYS A 65 10.25 8.28 4.07
N VAL A 66 9.68 8.67 5.22
CA VAL A 66 10.26 8.36 6.53
C VAL A 66 10.43 6.85 6.71
N GLU A 67 11.55 6.44 7.29
CA GLU A 67 11.83 5.03 7.59
C GLU A 67 12.08 4.84 9.09
N VAL A 68 11.66 3.69 9.61
CA VAL A 68 11.96 3.22 10.96
C VAL A 68 12.47 1.80 10.86
N GLY A 69 13.72 1.56 11.31
CA GLY A 69 14.32 0.22 11.23
C GLY A 69 14.47 -0.33 9.80
N GLY A 70 14.63 0.55 8.80
CA GLY A 70 14.71 0.17 7.39
C GLY A 70 13.35 -0.19 6.76
N GLN A 71 12.25 0.04 7.47
CA GLN A 71 10.90 -0.09 6.93
C GLN A 71 10.32 1.30 6.62
N PRO A 72 9.79 1.53 5.40
CA PRO A 72 9.11 2.77 5.10
C PRO A 72 7.82 2.89 5.93
N VAL A 73 7.58 4.07 6.50
CA VAL A 73 6.32 4.38 7.18
C VAL A 73 5.32 4.84 6.13
N PHE A 74 4.18 4.17 6.07
CA PHE A 74 3.09 4.54 5.17
C PHE A 74 1.83 4.80 5.98
N VAL A 75 1.30 6.01 5.87
CA VAL A 75 0.04 6.40 6.52
C VAL A 75 -1.09 6.24 5.52
N GLU A 76 -2.15 5.54 5.91
CA GLU A 76 -3.42 5.55 5.21
C GLU A 76 -4.48 6.30 6.01
N GLY A 77 -5.37 6.95 5.29
CA GLY A 77 -6.59 7.53 5.85
C GLY A 77 -7.72 6.51 5.88
N VAL A 78 -8.71 6.69 6.75
CA VAL A 78 -10.02 6.03 6.57
C VAL A 78 -11.09 7.03 6.98
N ASN A 79 -11.87 7.54 6.02
CA ASN A 79 -13.04 8.35 6.36
C ASN A 79 -14.07 7.46 7.09
N LYS A 80 -14.33 7.80 8.35
CA LYS A 80 -15.23 7.07 9.24
C LYS A 80 -15.77 7.97 10.34
N SER A 81 -17.05 7.80 10.69
CA SER A 81 -17.61 8.50 11.85
C SER A 81 -16.88 8.09 13.14
N SER A 82 -16.77 8.99 14.10
CA SER A 82 -16.04 8.72 15.35
C SER A 82 -16.65 7.57 16.16
N GLY A 83 -17.98 7.41 16.11
CA GLY A 83 -18.68 6.28 16.73
C GLY A 83 -18.30 4.95 16.09
N ALA A 84 -18.32 4.86 14.76
CA ALA A 84 -17.93 3.65 14.04
C ALA A 84 -16.43 3.34 14.24
N ALA A 85 -15.56 4.35 14.13
CA ALA A 85 -14.12 4.17 14.34
C ALA A 85 -13.81 3.61 15.74
N ARG A 86 -14.45 4.14 16.79
CA ARG A 86 -14.26 3.64 18.16
C ARG A 86 -14.71 2.18 18.32
N SER A 87 -15.86 1.83 17.73
CA SER A 87 -16.38 0.45 17.78
C SER A 87 -15.43 -0.53 17.08
N GLU A 88 -14.91 -0.15 15.92
CA GLU A 88 -14.01 -1.02 15.14
C GLU A 88 -12.62 -1.14 15.76
N ILE A 89 -12.07 -0.05 16.30
CA ILE A 89 -10.83 -0.09 17.10
C ILE A 89 -11.01 -1.05 18.28
N LYS A 90 -12.14 -0.97 18.98
CA LYS A 90 -12.43 -1.86 20.11
C LYS A 90 -12.51 -3.33 19.69
N SER A 91 -13.01 -3.61 18.48
CA SER A 91 -13.12 -4.98 17.96
C SER A 91 -11.90 -5.47 17.21
N GLY A 92 -10.83 -4.66 17.07
CA GLY A 92 -9.65 -4.99 16.26
C GLY A 92 -9.95 -5.10 14.75
N ALA A 93 -11.04 -4.47 14.29
CA ALA A 93 -11.43 -4.43 12.88
C ALA A 93 -10.82 -3.22 12.14
N LEU A 94 -10.05 -2.39 12.87
CA LEU A 94 -9.26 -1.28 12.39
C LEU A 94 -7.85 -1.34 13.01
#